data_AF-A0A928EMU1-F1
#
_entry.id   AF-A0A928EMU1-F1
#
_cell.length_a   1.000
_cell.length_b   1.000
_cell.length_c   1.000
_cell.angle_alpha   90.00
_cell.angle_beta   90.00
_cell.angle_gamma   90.00
#
_symmetry.space_group_name_H-M   'P 1'
#
loop_
_entity.id
_entity.type
_entity.pdbx_description
1 polymer ?
#
loop_
_entity_poly.entity_id
_entity_poly.type
_entity_poly.pdbx_seq_one_letter_code
_entity_poly.pdbx_strand_id
1 'polypeptide(L)'
;MIFDVIISFVLAALSGLGVGGGGLFVIFLAIFTDTPQLIAQGMNLLFFIFSASSSLIIHLTHRKIYASLIAVLAISGALGAILGTFVCERIDPNILRKIFGVMLVITGIFTLKKGREGTRSTLS
;
A
#
# COMPACT_ATOMS: atom_id res chain seq x y z
N MET A 1 1.77 20.95 -11.59
CA MET A 1 2.87 20.20 -12.26
C MET A 1 4.12 20.08 -11.41
N ILE A 2 4.89 21.14 -11.13
CA ILE A 2 6.14 21.00 -10.33
C ILE A 2 5.86 20.58 -8.87
N PHE A 3 4.78 21.09 -8.28
CA PHE A 3 4.41 20.81 -6.89
C PHE A 3 3.98 19.36 -6.69
N ASP A 4 3.22 18.80 -7.65
CA ASP A 4 2.76 17.42 -7.65
C ASP A 4 3.92 16.43 -7.73
N VAL A 5 4.95 16.75 -8.53
CA VAL A 5 6.16 15.93 -8.66
C VAL A 5 6.94 15.90 -7.35
N ILE A 6 7.08 17.05 -6.66
CA ILE A 6 7.78 17.12 -5.38
C ILE A 6 7.06 16.30 -4.31
N ILE A 7 5.73 16.42 -4.21
CA ILE A 7 4.97 15.65 -3.21
C ILE A 7 5.02 14.16 -3.52
N SER A 8 4.87 13.78 -4.79
CA SER A 8 4.96 12.38 -5.22
C SER A 8 6.34 11.78 -4.91
N PHE A 9 7.41 12.57 -5.07
CA PHE A 9 8.77 12.15 -4.73
C PHE A 9 8.95 11.93 -3.22
N VAL A 10 8.46 12.86 -2.39
CA VAL A 10 8.52 12.74 -0.92
C VAL A 10 7.71 11.54 -0.43
N LEU A 11 6.50 11.33 -0.99
CA LEU A 11 5.68 10.16 -0.69
C LEU A 11 6.35 8.86 -1.11
N ALA A 12 7.01 8.83 -2.26
CA ALA A 12 7.77 7.67 -2.72
C ALA A 12 8.95 7.35 -1.79
N ALA A 13 9.69 8.38 -1.34
CA ALA A 13 10.77 8.23 -0.38
C ALA A 13 10.27 7.71 0.98
N LEU A 14 9.18 8.27 1.51
CA LEU A 14 8.53 7.82 2.75
C LEU A 14 8.01 6.38 2.63
N SER A 15 7.52 5.98 1.46
CA SER A 15 7.13 4.60 1.19
C SER A 15 8.33 3.66 1.23
N GLY A 16 9.46 4.06 0.63
CA GLY A 16 10.71 3.29 0.66
C GLY A 16 11.26 3.09 2.07
N LEU A 17 10.93 4.00 2.99
CA LEU A 17 11.28 3.90 4.42
C LEU A 17 10.36 2.96 5.22
N GLY A 18 9.38 2.31 4.59
CA GLY A 18 8.53 1.31 5.24
C GLY A 18 7.39 1.88 6.09
N VAL A 19 7.12 3.19 6.00
CA VAL A 19 6.03 3.88 6.74
C VAL A 19 4.62 3.49 6.23
N GLY A 20 4.54 2.57 5.25
CA GLY A 20 3.26 2.09 4.70
C GLY A 20 2.77 2.98 3.55
N GLY A 21 3.62 3.17 2.53
CA GLY A 21 3.34 4.17 1.51
C GLY A 21 2.18 3.86 0.57
N GLY A 22 1.64 2.64 0.57
CA GLY A 22 0.48 2.34 -0.25
C GLY A 22 -0.80 3.05 0.21
N GLY A 23 -1.04 3.11 1.53
CA GLY A 23 -2.18 3.85 2.09
C GLY A 23 -2.01 5.36 1.91
N LEU A 24 -0.79 5.88 2.11
CA LEU A 24 -0.47 7.30 1.91
C LEU A 24 -0.62 7.73 0.45
N PHE A 25 -0.26 6.88 -0.51
CA PHE A 25 -0.40 7.17 -1.93
C PHE A 25 -1.87 7.25 -2.37
N VAL A 26 -2.73 6.36 -1.87
CA VAL A 26 -4.18 6.43 -2.13
C VAL A 26 -4.79 7.70 -1.51
N ILE A 27 -4.39 8.09 -0.29
CA ILE A 27 -4.85 9.34 0.34
C ILE A 27 -4.43 10.55 -0.49
N PHE A 28 -3.18 10.57 -0.98
CA PHE A 28 -2.68 11.63 -1.82
C PHE A 28 -3.48 11.79 -3.11
N LEU A 29 -3.68 10.69 -3.86
CA LEU A 29 -4.48 10.72 -5.09
C LEU A 29 -5.94 11.14 -4.83
N ALA A 30 -6.53 10.64 -3.74
CA ALA A 30 -7.92 10.94 -3.41
C ALA A 30 -8.13 12.43 -3.06
N ILE A 31 -7.16 13.07 -2.41
CA ILE A 31 -7.27 14.49 -2.00
C ILE A 31 -6.86 15.43 -3.14
N PHE A 32 -5.85 15.09 -3.94
CA PHE A 32 -5.28 16.01 -4.93
C PHE A 32 -5.86 15.90 -6.34
N THR A 33 -6.54 14.79 -6.70
CA THR A 33 -6.89 14.53 -8.09
C THR A 33 -8.38 14.24 -8.32
N ASP A 34 -9.24 14.28 -7.28
CA ASP A 34 -10.68 13.96 -7.38
C ASP A 34 -10.95 12.66 -8.16
N THR A 35 -9.98 11.74 -8.15
CA THR A 35 -10.01 10.57 -9.02
C THR A 35 -10.93 9.51 -8.42
N PRO A 36 -11.69 8.79 -9.26
CA PRO A 36 -12.43 7.62 -8.83
C PRO A 36 -11.55 6.68 -8.00
N GLN A 37 -12.05 6.27 -6.82
CA GLN A 37 -11.32 5.46 -5.84
C GLN A 37 -10.67 4.20 -6.46
N LEU A 38 -11.30 3.62 -7.48
CA LEU A 38 -10.80 2.45 -8.20
C LEU A 38 -9.48 2.74 -8.92
N ILE A 39 -9.37 3.91 -9.56
CA ILE A 39 -8.15 4.36 -10.25
C ILE A 39 -7.04 4.64 -9.23
N ALA A 40 -7.38 5.28 -8.10
CA ALA A 40 -6.42 5.56 -7.04
C ALA A 40 -5.84 4.26 -6.42
N GLN A 41 -6.66 3.23 -6.24
CA GLN A 41 -6.21 1.92 -5.76
C GLN A 41 -5.35 1.18 -6.81
N GLY A 42 -5.70 1.30 -8.10
CA GLY A 42 -4.88 0.74 -9.18
C GLY A 42 -3.49 1.38 -9.27
N MET A 43 -3.43 2.69 -9.12
CA MET A 43 -2.17 3.45 -9.04
C MET A 43 -1.30 3.01 -7.85
N ASN A 44 -1.92 2.78 -6.68
CA ASN A 44 -1.23 2.19 -5.54
C ASN A 44 -0.69 0.78 -5.82
N LEU A 45 -1.44 -0.06 -6.54
CA LEU A 45 -0.98 -1.39 -6.91
C LEU A 45 0.25 -1.34 -7.84
N LEU A 46 0.25 -0.43 -8.82
CA LEU A 46 1.42 -0.19 -9.67
C LEU A 46 2.63 0.20 -8.84
N PHE A 47 2.46 1.11 -7.87
CA PHE A 47 3.52 1.51 -6.96
C PHE A 47 4.05 0.30 -6.15
N PHE A 48 3.15 -0.56 -5.70
CA PHE A 48 3.48 -1.79 -4.98
C PHE A 48 4.28 -2.76 -5.87
N ILE A 49 3.95 -2.88 -7.16
CA ILE A 49 4.71 -3.72 -8.11
C ILE A 49 6.14 -3.22 -8.26
N PHE A 50 6.36 -1.91 -8.41
CA PHE A 50 7.71 -1.34 -8.48
C PHE A 50 8.49 -1.58 -7.18
N SER A 51 7.87 -1.28 -6.04
CA SER A 51 8.48 -1.48 -4.72
C SER A 51 8.79 -2.95 -4.43
N ALA A 52 7.84 -3.85 -4.71
CA ALA A 52 8.00 -5.29 -4.56
C ALA A 52 9.07 -5.83 -5.50
N SER A 53 9.16 -5.33 -6.73
CA SER A 53 10.22 -5.70 -7.68
C SER A 53 11.60 -5.33 -7.14
N SER A 54 11.77 -4.09 -6.64
CA SER A 54 13.02 -3.68 -5.98
C SER A 54 13.36 -4.55 -4.78
N SER A 55 12.38 -4.85 -3.92
CA SER A 55 12.57 -5.73 -2.76
C SER A 55 12.92 -7.16 -3.17
N LEU A 56 12.29 -7.67 -4.23
CA LEU A 56 12.51 -9.02 -4.74
C LEU A 56 13.91 -9.17 -5.32
N ILE A 57 14.39 -8.18 -6.07
CA ILE A 57 15.76 -8.14 -6.61
C ILE A 57 16.79 -8.22 -5.48
N ILE A 58 16.63 -7.41 -4.43
CA ILE A 58 17.55 -7.41 -3.28
C ILE A 58 17.51 -8.76 -2.54
N HIS A 59 16.33 -9.35 -2.37
CA HIS A 59 16.18 -10.63 -1.67
C HIS A 59 16.75 -11.82 -2.47
N LEU A 60 16.64 -11.77 -3.81
CA LEU A 60 17.21 -12.75 -4.73
C LEU A 60 18.74 -12.80 -4.64
N THR A 61 19.39 -11.67 -4.35
CA THR A 61 20.84 -11.60 -4.23
C THR A 61 21.39 -12.22 -2.92
N HIS A 62 20.59 -12.28 -1.85
CA HIS A 62 21.10 -12.60 -0.50
C HIS A 62 20.65 -13.94 0.12
N ARG A 63 19.68 -14.70 -0.42
CA ARG A 63 19.29 -16.03 0.14
C ARG A 63 18.79 -17.03 -0.90
N LYS A 64 18.94 -18.33 -0.60
CA LYS A 64 18.27 -19.47 -1.27
C LYS A 64 16.76 -19.34 -1.11
N ILE A 65 16.11 -18.62 -2.03
CA ILE A 65 14.66 -18.52 -2.04
C ILE A 65 14.10 -19.81 -2.65
N TYR A 66 13.19 -20.47 -1.94
CA TYR A 66 12.45 -21.60 -2.50
C TYR A 66 11.52 -21.07 -3.59
N ALA A 67 11.94 -21.18 -4.86
CA ALA A 67 11.17 -20.70 -6.01
C ALA A 67 9.74 -21.26 -6.03
N SER A 68 9.53 -22.47 -5.52
CA SER A 68 8.19 -23.06 -5.30
C SER A 68 7.30 -22.21 -4.38
N LEU A 69 7.84 -21.69 -3.27
CA LEU A 69 7.06 -20.87 -2.35
C LEU A 69 6.69 -19.52 -2.98
N ILE A 70 7.61 -18.90 -3.72
CA ILE A 70 7.33 -17.66 -4.47
C ILE A 70 6.25 -17.91 -5.51
N ALA A 71 6.34 -19.02 -6.25
CA ALA A 71 5.35 -19.37 -7.28
C ALA A 71 3.95 -19.59 -6.67
N VAL A 72 3.85 -20.30 -5.54
CA VAL A 72 2.58 -20.50 -4.84
C VAL A 72 2.02 -19.17 -4.32
N LEU A 73 2.87 -18.31 -3.74
CA LEU A 73 2.46 -16.98 -3.28
C LEU A 73 2.03 -16.07 -4.44
N ALA A 74 2.72 -16.12 -5.57
CA ALA A 74 2.39 -15.36 -6.76
C ALA A 74 1.06 -15.81 -7.38
N ILE A 75 0.85 -17.13 -7.50
CA ILE A 75 -0.39 -17.70 -8.05
C ILE A 75 -1.57 -17.42 -7.12
N SER A 76 -1.42 -17.66 -5.82
CA SER A 76 -2.48 -17.37 -4.84
C SER A 76 -2.80 -15.88 -4.74
N GLY A 77 -1.78 -15.02 -4.78
CA GLY A 77 -1.94 -13.57 -4.84
C GLY A 77 -2.63 -13.10 -6.12
N ALA A 78 -2.26 -13.65 -7.28
CA ALA A 78 -2.90 -13.34 -8.56
C ALA A 78 -4.37 -13.77 -8.58
N LEU A 79 -4.67 -14.98 -8.11
CA LEU A 79 -6.05 -15.47 -7.99
C LEU A 79 -6.87 -14.60 -7.03
N GLY A 80 -6.29 -14.22 -5.88
CA GLY A 80 -6.93 -13.31 -4.92
C GLY A 80 -7.19 -11.92 -5.50
N ALA A 81 -6.27 -11.38 -6.28
CA ALA A 81 -6.42 -10.08 -6.94
C ALA A 81 -7.52 -10.10 -8.01
N ILE A 82 -7.59 -11.16 -8.82
CA ILE A 82 -8.64 -11.33 -9.85
C ILE A 82 -10.01 -11.43 -9.18
N LEU A 83 -10.15 -12.29 -8.17
CA LEU A 83 -11.40 -12.44 -7.41
C LEU A 83 -11.79 -11.14 -6.71
N GLY A 84 -10.83 -10.45 -6.09
CA GLY A 84 -11.04 -9.15 -5.45
C GLY A 84 -11.52 -8.08 -6.42
N THR A 85 -10.95 -8.03 -7.63
CA THR A 85 -11.38 -7.08 -8.67
C THR A 85 -12.82 -7.35 -9.11
N PHE A 86 -13.17 -8.61 -9.35
CA PHE A 86 -14.54 -9.02 -9.70
C PHE A 86 -15.57 -8.62 -8.63
N VAL A 87 -15.20 -8.74 -7.35
CA VAL A 87 -16.07 -8.31 -6.24
C VAL A 87 -16.16 -6.79 -6.17
N CYS A 88 -15.04 -6.08 -6.36
CA CYS A 88 -15.00 -4.62 -6.34
C CYS A 88 -15.79 -3.98 -7.48
N GLU A 89 -15.83 -4.57 -8.67
CA GLU A 89 -16.65 -4.07 -9.79
C GLU A 89 -18.16 -4.15 -9.53
N ARG A 90 -18.59 -5.01 -8.61
CA ARG A 90 -20.01 -5.14 -8.22
C ARG A 90 -20.42 -4.21 -7.09
N ILE A 91 -19.47 -3.49 -6.49
CA ILE A 91 -19.71 -2.60 -5.34
C ILE A 91 -19.67 -1.15 -5.80
N ASP A 92 -20.61 -0.34 -5.30
CA ASP A 92 -20.63 1.09 -5.58
C ASP A 92 -19.32 1.78 -5.15
N PRO A 93 -18.71 2.63 -6.00
CA PRO A 93 -17.45 3.32 -5.69
C PRO A 93 -17.50 4.15 -4.39
N ASN A 94 -18.69 4.69 -4.07
CA ASN A 94 -18.93 5.45 -2.84
C ASN A 94 -18.83 4.58 -1.58
N ILE A 95 -19.30 3.34 -1.65
CA ILE A 95 -19.20 2.37 -0.54
C ILE A 95 -17.74 1.96 -0.36
N LEU A 96 -17.05 1.66 -1.46
CA LEU A 96 -15.64 1.30 -1.45
C LEU A 96 -14.76 2.40 -0.84
N ARG A 97 -15.04 3.67 -1.19
CA ARG A 97 -14.39 4.84 -0.59
C ARG A 97 -14.63 4.93 0.92
N LYS A 98 -15.86 4.67 1.37
CA LYS A 98 -16.23 4.74 2.79
C LYS A 98 -15.53 3.64 3.60
N ILE A 99 -15.51 2.41 3.09
CA ILE A 99 -14.82 1.28 3.73
C ILE A 99 -13.32 1.55 3.82
N PHE A 100 -12.70 2.01 2.73
CA PHE A 100 -11.27 2.35 2.72
C PHE A 100 -10.95 3.48 3.70
N GLY A 101 -11.76 4.53 3.74
CA GLY A 101 -11.61 5.63 4.70
C GLY A 101 -11.69 5.17 6.16
N VAL A 102 -12.66 4.29 6.49
CA VAL A 102 -12.77 3.72 7.84
C VAL A 102 -11.54 2.87 8.18
N MET A 103 -11.06 2.05 7.25
CA MET A 103 -9.86 1.22 7.43
C MET A 103 -8.61 2.08 7.71
N LEU A 104 -8.46 3.19 6.98
CA LEU A 104 -7.39 4.16 7.22
C LEU A 104 -7.48 4.82 8.60
N VAL A 105 -8.66 5.24 9.03
CA VAL A 105 -8.87 5.81 10.37
C VAL A 105 -8.49 4.80 11.46
N ILE A 106 -8.93 3.55 11.33
CA ILE A 106 -8.60 2.46 12.27
C ILE A 106 -7.08 2.24 12.30
N THR A 107 -6.45 2.13 11.13
CA THR A 107 -5.00 1.91 11.02
C THR A 107 -4.20 3.09 11.57
N GLY A 108 -4.66 4.31 11.36
CA GLY A 108 -4.09 5.53 11.92
C GLY A 108 -4.15 5.55 13.44
N ILE A 109 -5.31 5.25 14.02
CA ILE A 109 -5.48 5.16 15.48
C ILE A 109 -4.60 4.05 16.06
N PHE A 110 -4.55 2.88 15.41
CA PHE A 110 -3.73 1.75 15.86
C PHE A 110 -2.23 2.09 15.83
N THR A 111 -1.79 2.74 14.75
CA THR A 111 -0.40 3.19 14.60
C THR A 111 -0.02 4.22 15.68
N LEU A 112 -0.91 5.18 15.97
CA LEU A 112 -0.69 6.17 17.03
C LEU A 112 -0.65 5.54 18.43
N LYS A 113 -1.49 4.54 18.70
CA LYS A 113 -1.45 3.77 19.95
C LYS A 113 -0.16 2.96 20.10
N LYS A 114 0.25 2.24 19.05
CA LYS A 114 1.47 1.42 19.05
C LYS A 114 2.74 2.27 19.12
N GLY A 115 2.74 3.44 18.46
CA GLY A 115 3.83 4.43 18.57
C GLY A 115 4.00 4.98 19.99
N ARG A 116 2.93 5.02 20.80
CA ARG A 116 3.01 5.41 22.22
C ARG A 116 3.53 4.30 23.14
N GLU A 117 3.44 3.04 22.75
CA GLU A 117 3.96 1.92 23.54
C GLU A 117 5.48 1.72 23.34
N GLY A 118 5.99 1.94 22.11
CA GLY A 118 7.42 1.83 21.82
C GLY A 118 8.33 2.87 22.48
N THR A 119 7.79 4.04 22.86
CA THR A 119 8.55 5.08 23.59
C THR A 119 8.65 4.79 25.09
N ARG A 120 7.83 3.89 25.64
CA ARG A 120 7.81 3.58 27.08
C ARG A 120 8.81 2.49 27.49
N SER A 121 9.25 1.63 26.56
CA SER A 121 10.18 0.52 26.87
C SER A 121 11.67 0.89 26.82
N THR A 122 12.03 2.07 26.32
CA THR A 122 13.42 2.55 26.28
C THR A 122 13.76 3.47 27.46
N LEU A 123 12.81 3.72 28.36
CA LEU A 123 12.94 4.57 29.55
C LEU A 123 12.80 3.79 30.87
N SER A 124 12.87 2.45 30.84
CA SER A 124 12.93 1.59 32.03
C SER A 124 14.25 0.84 32.10
#